data_AF-A0A090WV63-F1
#
_entry.id   AF-A0A090WV63-F1
#
_cell.length_a   1.000
_cell.length_b   1.000
_cell.length_c   1.000
_cell.angle_alpha   90.00
_cell.angle_beta   90.00
_cell.angle_gamma   90.00
#
_symmetry.space_group_name_H-M   'P 1'
#
loop_
_entity.id
_entity.type
_entity.pdbx_description
1 polymer ?
#
loop_
_entity_poly.entity_id
_entity_poly.type
_entity_poly.pdbx_seq_one_letter_code
_entity_poly.pdbx_strand_id
1 'polypeptide(L)'
;MVFRGDNVTANVKTIKSVPLKLKGDFPPIFDIRGEIVLPFEGFNKMNEDRIEIGEEPYRNPRNTASGSLKLQDSAEVAKRPLECLLYNLTGGNLGVSNQFESLEKARQWGF
;
A
#
# COMPACT_ATOMS: atom_id res chain seq x y z
N MET A 1 23.68 5.13 0.34
CA MET A 1 23.12 4.10 1.24
C MET A 1 22.03 3.37 0.47
N VAL A 2 22.30 2.14 0.01
CA VAL A 2 21.30 1.34 -0.72
C VAL A 2 20.44 0.64 0.33
N PHE A 3 19.23 1.12 0.56
CA PHE A 3 18.28 0.41 1.42
C PHE A 3 17.81 -0.83 0.65
N ARG A 4 18.17 -2.02 1.12
CA ARG A 4 17.67 -3.29 0.58
C ARG A 4 16.36 -3.63 1.28
N GLY A 5 15.25 -3.38 0.61
CA GLY A 5 13.92 -3.81 1.05
C GLY A 5 13.62 -5.25 0.63
N ASP A 6 12.60 -5.85 1.23
CA ASP A 6 12.05 -7.14 0.80
C ASP A 6 11.28 -6.97 -0.52
N ASN A 7 11.40 -7.93 -1.43
CA ASN A 7 10.58 -7.94 -2.64
C ASN A 7 9.19 -8.51 -2.31
N VAL A 8 8.22 -7.61 -2.15
CA VAL A 8 6.82 -7.93 -1.83
C VAL A 8 5.88 -7.58 -2.99
N THR A 9 6.38 -7.58 -4.23
CA THR A 9 5.63 -7.14 -5.42
C THR A 9 4.29 -7.86 -5.59
N ALA A 10 4.27 -9.18 -5.39
CA ALA A 10 3.04 -9.98 -5.50
C ALA A 10 1.98 -9.53 -4.49
N ASN A 11 2.40 -9.26 -3.25
CA ASN A 11 1.51 -8.84 -2.17
C ASN A 11 0.98 -7.42 -2.40
N VAL A 12 1.85 -6.48 -2.80
CA VAL A 12 1.45 -5.09 -3.09
C VAL A 12 0.44 -5.01 -4.24
N LYS A 13 0.56 -5.87 -5.27
CA LYS A 13 -0.40 -5.92 -6.39
C LYS A 13 -1.84 -6.29 -5.98
N THR A 14 -2.03 -6.81 -4.77
CA THR A 14 -3.36 -7.16 -4.26
C THR A 14 -4.07 -6.00 -3.56
N ILE A 15 -3.34 -4.91 -3.28
CA ILE A 15 -3.84 -3.75 -2.56
C ILE A 15 -4.62 -2.86 -3.53
N LYS A 16 -5.93 -2.70 -3.30
CA LYS A 16 -6.86 -2.05 -4.24
C LYS A 16 -6.51 -0.59 -4.56
N SER A 17 -5.94 0.14 -3.59
CA SER A 17 -5.54 1.54 -3.80
C SER A 17 -4.19 1.68 -4.54
N VAL A 18 -3.54 0.58 -4.91
CA VAL A 18 -2.34 0.61 -5.76
C VAL A 18 -2.75 0.30 -7.21
N PRO A 19 -2.68 1.27 -8.14
CA PRO A 19 -3.03 1.03 -9.53
C PRO A 19 -2.02 0.10 -10.22
N LEU A 20 -2.51 -0.94 -10.90
CA LEU A 20 -1.69 -1.83 -11.73
C LEU A 20 -1.40 -1.25 -13.12
N LYS A 21 -2.21 -0.27 -13.54
CA LYS A 21 -2.07 0.48 -14.79
C LYS A 21 -2.38 1.94 -14.52
N LEU A 22 -1.46 2.79 -14.92
CA LEU A 22 -1.57 4.23 -14.76
C LEU A 22 -2.29 4.86 -15.94
N LYS A 23 -2.83 6.06 -15.71
CA LYS A 23 -3.52 6.88 -16.72
C LYS A 23 -2.80 8.19 -16.93
N GLY A 24 -2.93 8.77 -18.13
CA GLY A 24 -2.39 10.11 -18.42
C GLY A 24 -0.90 10.12 -18.73
N ASP A 25 -0.26 11.23 -18.40
CA ASP A 25 1.10 11.59 -18.77
C ASP A 25 2.09 11.33 -17.63
N PHE A 26 2.42 10.05 -17.42
CA PHE A 26 3.47 9.65 -16.48
C PHE A 26 4.81 9.45 -17.21
N PRO A 27 5.94 9.78 -16.57
CA PRO A 27 7.26 9.55 -17.16
C PRO A 27 7.55 8.04 -17.28
N PRO A 28 8.47 7.63 -18.17
CA PRO A 28 8.77 6.22 -18.40
C PRO A 28 9.36 5.52 -17.15
N ILE A 29 10.06 6.26 -16.29
CA ILE A 29 10.65 5.75 -15.05
C ILE A 29 10.44 6.77 -13.93
N PHE A 30 9.83 6.33 -12.84
CA PHE A 30 9.68 7.08 -11.59
C PHE A 30 9.38 6.13 -10.43
N ASP A 31 9.51 6.64 -9.22
CA ASP A 31 9.25 5.94 -7.97
C ASP A 31 8.12 6.62 -7.19
N ILE A 32 7.21 5.81 -6.65
CA ILE A 32 6.25 6.21 -5.63
C ILE A 32 6.72 5.69 -4.28
N ARG A 33 6.68 6.58 -3.27
CA ARG A 33 6.78 6.20 -1.87
C ARG A 33 5.46 6.46 -1.16
N GLY A 34 5.04 5.44 -0.43
CA GLY A 34 3.84 5.45 0.37
C GLY A 34 3.99 4.56 1.59
N GLU A 35 2.94 4.48 2.37
CA GLU A 35 2.82 3.60 3.53
C GLU A 35 1.65 2.65 3.31
N ILE A 36 1.89 1.35 3.51
CA ILE A 36 0.80 0.38 3.56
C ILE A 36 0.24 0.38 4.99
N VAL A 37 -1.03 0.73 5.10
CA VAL A 37 -1.77 0.81 6.35
C VAL A 37 -2.89 -0.21 6.38
N LEU A 38 -3.35 -0.51 7.60
CA LEU A 38 -4.57 -1.24 7.84
C LEU A 38 -5.52 -0.27 8.57
N PRO A 39 -6.55 0.27 7.90
CA PRO A 39 -7.50 1.19 8.51
C PRO A 39 -8.16 0.58 9.76
N PHE A 40 -8.49 1.42 10.75
CA PHE A 40 -9.04 0.96 12.03
C PHE A 40 -10.31 0.14 11.86
N GLU A 41 -11.22 0.55 10.97
CA GLU A 41 -12.45 -0.20 10.69
C GLU A 41 -12.14 -1.62 10.20
N GLY A 42 -11.26 -1.74 9.20
CA GLY A 42 -10.83 -3.03 8.67
C GLY A 42 -10.10 -3.90 9.71
N PHE A 43 -9.24 -3.29 10.53
CA PHE A 43 -8.56 -3.98 11.63
C PHE A 43 -9.53 -4.50 12.68
N ASN A 44 -10.49 -3.67 13.11
CA ASN A 44 -11.48 -4.03 14.11
C ASN A 44 -12.35 -5.17 13.59
N LYS A 45 -12.84 -5.08 12.35
CA LYS A 45 -13.65 -6.14 11.75
C LYS A 45 -12.89 -7.47 11.68
N MET A 46 -11.62 -7.44 11.28
CA MET A 46 -10.78 -8.65 11.28
C MET A 46 -10.59 -9.25 12.67
N ASN A 47 -10.51 -8.43 13.71
CA ASN A 47 -10.39 -8.92 15.08
C ASN A 47 -11.72 -9.49 15.59
N GLU A 48 -12.85 -8.88 15.25
CA GLU A 48 -14.18 -9.44 15.52
C GLU A 48 -14.32 -10.84 14.90
N ASP A 49 -14.01 -10.99 13.62
CA ASP A 49 -14.10 -12.28 12.91
C ASP A 49 -13.20 -13.35 13.55
N ARG A 50 -12.03 -12.97 14.09
CA ARG A 50 -11.12 -13.89 14.80
C ARG A 50 -11.68 -14.32 16.15
N ILE A 51 -12.22 -13.37 16.92
CA ILE A 51 -12.82 -13.66 18.23
C ILE A 51 -14.03 -14.58 18.09
N GLU A 52 -14.85 -14.37 17.06
CA GLU A 52 -16.03 -15.21 16.77
C GLU A 52 -15.67 -16.69 16.54
N ILE A 53 -14.50 -16.97 15.94
CA ILE A 53 -14.01 -18.33 15.74
C ILE A 53 -13.09 -18.84 16.85
N GLY A 54 -12.97 -18.08 17.96
CA GLY A 54 -12.16 -18.45 19.13
C GLY A 54 -10.65 -18.27 18.95
N GLU A 55 -10.23 -17.47 17.97
CA GLU A 55 -8.82 -17.12 17.76
C GLU A 55 -8.42 -15.84 18.49
N GLU A 56 -7.13 -15.74 18.85
CA GLU A 56 -6.56 -14.53 19.45
C GLU A 56 -6.61 -13.34 18.47
N PRO A 57 -7.05 -12.14 18.93
CA PRO A 57 -7.06 -10.94 18.12
C PRO A 57 -5.63 -10.45 17.84
N TYR A 58 -5.47 -9.75 16.71
CA TYR A 58 -4.23 -9.08 16.40
C TYR A 58 -3.96 -7.90 17.36
N ARG A 59 -2.68 -7.64 17.61
CA ARG A 59 -2.23 -6.68 18.63
C ARG A 59 -2.37 -5.21 18.24
N ASN A 60 -2.06 -4.86 17.00
CA ASN A 60 -2.22 -3.50 16.48
C ASN A 60 -2.19 -3.50 14.94
N PRO A 61 -2.78 -2.48 14.28
CA PRO A 61 -2.86 -2.41 12.83
C PRO A 61 -1.49 -2.43 12.12
N ARG A 62 -0.49 -1.73 12.67
CA ARG A 62 0.86 -1.65 12.08
C ARG A 62 1.50 -3.02 11.95
N ASN A 63 1.47 -3.81 13.02
CA ASN A 63 2.06 -5.16 13.04
C ASN A 63 1.29 -6.08 12.11
N THR A 64 -0.05 -5.97 12.06
CA THR A 64 -0.88 -6.77 11.15
C THR A 64 -0.60 -6.44 9.69
N ALA A 65 -0.49 -5.16 9.33
CA ALA A 65 -0.14 -4.75 7.97
C ALA A 65 1.25 -5.26 7.56
N SER A 66 2.26 -5.03 8.41
CA SER A 66 3.63 -5.50 8.18
C SER A 66 3.72 -7.03 8.07
N GLY A 67 3.02 -7.76 8.96
CA GLY A 67 2.94 -9.21 8.91
C GLY A 67 2.23 -9.72 7.66
N SER A 68 1.15 -9.04 7.23
CA SER A 68 0.41 -9.41 6.02
C SER A 68 1.30 -9.34 4.78
N LEU A 69 2.12 -8.30 4.64
CA LEU A 69 3.03 -8.16 3.49
C LEU A 69 4.14 -9.21 3.42
N LYS A 70 4.37 -9.97 4.49
CA LYS A 70 5.38 -11.05 4.55
C LYS A 70 4.79 -12.44 4.30
N LEU A 71 3.48 -12.55 4.11
CA LEU A 71 2.83 -13.82 3.75
C LEU A 71 3.34 -14.29 2.38
N GLN A 72 3.57 -15.61 2.28
CA GLN A 72 4.02 -16.24 1.03
C GLN A 72 2.90 -16.27 -0.02
N ASP A 73 1.65 -16.48 0.43
CA ASP A 73 0.48 -16.50 -0.45
C ASP A 73 -0.17 -15.12 -0.54
N SER A 74 -0.04 -14.48 -1.70
CA SER A 74 -0.66 -13.19 -1.98
C SER A 74 -2.20 -13.23 -1.93
N ALA A 75 -2.83 -14.39 -2.12
CA ALA A 75 -4.28 -14.52 -2.00
C ALA A 75 -4.76 -14.25 -0.57
N GLU A 76 -3.96 -14.60 0.45
CA GLU A 76 -4.25 -14.26 1.85
C GLU A 76 -4.06 -12.77 2.14
N VAL A 77 -3.14 -12.11 1.43
CA VAL A 77 -2.95 -10.65 1.52
C VAL A 77 -4.14 -9.92 0.89
N ALA A 78 -4.66 -10.42 -0.23
CA ALA A 78 -5.80 -9.83 -0.94
C ALA A 78 -7.09 -9.78 -0.10
N LYS A 79 -7.21 -10.67 0.89
CA LYS A 79 -8.34 -10.70 1.85
C LYS A 79 -8.23 -9.62 2.92
N ARG A 80 -7.04 -9.03 3.12
CA ARG A 80 -6.81 -8.01 4.13
C ARG A 80 -7.26 -6.65 3.57
N PRO A 81 -7.96 -5.82 4.35
CA PRO A 81 -8.38 -4.48 3.93
C PRO A 81 -7.19 -3.51 4.04
N LEU A 82 -6.10 -3.80 3.33
CA LEU A 82 -4.92 -2.94 3.27
C LEU A 82 -5.15 -1.77 2.33
N GLU A 83 -4.58 -0.63 2.68
CA GLU A 83 -4.54 0.56 1.84
C GLU A 83 -3.10 1.07 1.71
N CYS A 84 -2.81 1.72 0.59
CA CYS A 84 -1.56 2.44 0.34
C CYS A 84 -1.84 3.93 0.39
N LEU A 85 -1.17 4.64 1.30
CA LEU A 85 -1.18 6.10 1.39
C LEU A 85 0.12 6.65 0.79
N LEU A 86 0.00 7.37 -0.32
CA LEU A 86 1.12 7.97 -1.03
C LEU A 86 1.56 9.27 -0.34
N TYR A 87 2.87 9.48 -0.18
CA TYR A 87 3.40 10.74 0.36
C TYR A 87 4.50 11.37 -0.49
N ASN A 88 5.11 10.63 -1.43
CA ASN A 88 6.18 11.17 -2.25
C ASN A 88 6.28 10.51 -3.63
N LEU A 89 6.51 11.33 -4.65
CA LEU A 89 6.77 10.95 -6.04
C LEU A 89 8.18 11.44 -6.40
N THR A 90 9.01 10.58 -6.97
CA THR A 90 10.40 10.90 -7.32
C THR A 90 10.74 10.37 -8.71
N GLY A 91 11.37 11.17 -9.54
CA GLY A 91 11.74 10.78 -10.91
C GLY A 91 12.41 11.92 -11.65
N GLY A 92 12.90 11.62 -12.86
CA GLY A 92 13.45 12.64 -13.75
C GLY A 92 12.34 13.39 -14.46
N ASN A 93 12.40 14.73 -14.45
CA ASN A 93 11.47 15.63 -15.16
C ASN A 93 9.98 15.28 -14.92
N LEU A 94 9.54 15.36 -13.66
CA LEU A 94 8.16 15.06 -13.26
C LEU A 94 7.13 16.11 -13.71
N GLY A 95 7.58 17.27 -14.20
CA GLY A 95 6.70 18.37 -14.61
C GLY A 95 5.91 19.01 -13.46
N VAL A 96 6.42 18.91 -12.22
CA VAL A 96 5.82 19.46 -11.00
C VAL A 96 6.84 20.30 -10.23
N SER A 97 6.36 21.32 -9.54
CA SER A 97 7.19 22.35 -8.90
C SER A 97 7.21 22.27 -7.38
N ASN A 98 6.24 21.57 -6.77
CA ASN A 98 6.13 21.41 -5.32
C ASN A 98 5.50 20.07 -4.94
N GLN A 99 5.58 19.72 -3.65
CA GLN A 99 5.09 18.44 -3.15
C GLN A 99 3.59 18.25 -3.36
N PHE A 100 2.79 19.31 -3.22
CA PHE A 100 1.34 19.22 -3.41
C PHE A 100 0.99 18.85 -4.85
N GLU A 101 1.62 19.49 -5.84
CA GLU A 101 1.48 19.15 -7.26
C GLU A 101 1.89 17.70 -7.53
N SER A 102 2.96 17.21 -6.90
CA SER A 102 3.37 15.80 -7.02
C SER A 102 2.29 14.82 -6.55
N LEU A 103 1.61 15.12 -5.43
CA LEU A 103 0.53 14.29 -4.90
C LEU A 103 -0.70 14.33 -5.81
N GLU A 104 -1.08 15.52 -6.27
CA GLU A 104 -2.20 15.69 -7.21
C GLU A 104 -1.94 14.98 -8.54
N LYS A 105 -0.70 15.03 -9.05
CA LYS A 105 -0.29 14.35 -10.28
C LYS A 105 -0.40 12.83 -10.12
N ALA A 106 0.09 12.28 -9.01
CA ALA A 106 -0.05 10.84 -8.72
C ALA A 106 -1.52 10.40 -8.63
N ARG A 107 -2.37 11.23 -8.02
CA ARG A 107 -3.82 11.01 -7.95
C ARG A 107 -4.46 10.97 -9.34
N GLN A 108 -4.07 11.87 -10.24
CA GLN A 108 -4.53 11.88 -11.63
C GLN A 108 -4.09 10.61 -12.39
N TRP A 109 -2.92 10.06 -12.07
CA TRP A 109 -2.44 8.80 -12.65
C TRP A 109 -3.17 7.56 -12.12
N GLY A 110 -3.96 7.70 -11.06
CA GLY A 110 -4.83 6.65 -10.51
C GLY A 110 -4.38 6.09 -9.16
N PHE A 111 -3.43 6.74 -8.48
CA PHE A 111 -3.14 6.47 -7.06
C PHE A 111 -4.15 7.14 -6.12
#